data_AF-A0A7V2SAV4-F1
#
_entry.id   AF-A0A7V2SAV4-F1
#
_cell.length_a   1.000
_cell.length_b   1.000
_cell.length_c   1.000
_cell.angle_alpha   90.00
_cell.angle_beta   90.00
_cell.angle_gamma   90.00
#
_symmetry.space_group_name_H-M   'P 1'
#
loop_
_entity.id
_entity.type
_entity.pdbx_description
1 polymer ?
#
loop_
_entity_poly.entity_id
_entity_poly.type
_entity_poly.pdbx_seq_one_letter_code
_entity_poly.pdbx_strand_id
1 'polypeptide(L)'
;NTSAAIGGEDAAELYQLEILQRKIANQAINFTRFLIVSRKARKVSKQLPSKTSLVISTGQKAGSLADALYLFKQAEIPLTKLESRPVAGNAWEQMFYLDIEGNISEETVNSVLDSLNEICPFMKVLGCYPSDDLPETEVAVNEKILK
;
A
#
# COMPACT_ATOMS: atom_id res chain seq x y z
N ASN A 1 -22.90 7.82 37.95
CA ASN A 1 -22.17 7.62 36.69
C ASN A 1 -20.98 6.71 36.92
N THR A 2 -21.03 5.46 36.45
CA THR A 2 -19.99 4.42 36.65
C THR A 2 -19.45 3.86 35.33
N SER A 3 -19.68 4.56 34.21
CA SER A 3 -19.32 4.10 32.88
C SER A 3 -18.48 5.15 32.17
N ALA A 4 -17.49 4.69 31.41
CA ALA A 4 -16.62 5.50 30.57
C ALA A 4 -16.41 4.79 29.23
N ALA A 5 -15.93 5.51 28.22
CA ALA A 5 -15.67 4.99 26.88
C ALA A 5 -14.27 5.42 26.39
N ILE A 6 -13.71 4.65 25.47
CA ILE A 6 -12.48 4.98 24.74
C ILE A 6 -12.87 5.22 23.28
N GLY A 7 -12.49 6.37 22.73
CA GLY A 7 -12.82 6.76 21.35
C GLY A 7 -11.98 7.94 20.87
N GLY A 8 -12.16 8.31 19.61
CA GLY A 8 -11.56 9.53 19.05
C GLY A 8 -12.16 10.80 19.66
N GLU A 9 -11.42 11.91 19.63
CA GLU A 9 -11.88 13.19 20.19
C GLU A 9 -13.16 13.68 19.51
N ASP A 10 -13.31 13.43 18.20
CA ASP A 10 -14.51 13.74 17.41
C ASP A 10 -15.79 13.09 17.99
N ALA A 11 -15.66 11.92 18.62
CA ALA A 11 -16.80 11.26 19.26
C ALA A 11 -17.24 11.98 20.54
N ALA A 12 -16.29 12.57 21.29
CA ALA A 12 -16.63 13.33 22.48
C ALA A 12 -17.43 14.59 22.12
N GLU A 13 -17.07 15.28 21.03
CA GLU A 13 -17.84 16.41 20.50
C GLU A 13 -19.23 15.98 20.04
N LEU A 14 -19.31 14.92 19.23
CA LEU A 14 -20.57 14.42 18.68
C LEU A 14 -21.59 14.02 19.76
N TYR A 15 -21.13 13.38 20.83
CA TYR A 15 -21.99 12.89 21.92
C TYR A 15 -22.01 13.79 23.15
N GLN A 16 -21.39 14.98 23.09
CA GLN A 16 -21.32 15.95 24.19
C GLN A 16 -20.76 15.33 25.48
N LEU A 17 -19.72 14.50 25.34
CA LEU A 17 -19.05 13.84 26.46
C LEU A 17 -17.84 14.64 26.93
N GLU A 18 -17.53 14.51 28.22
CA GLU A 18 -16.32 15.10 28.81
C GLU A 18 -15.10 14.19 28.57
N ILE A 19 -14.00 14.78 28.08
CA ILE A 19 -12.73 14.06 27.90
C ILE A 19 -11.99 14.01 29.23
N LEU A 20 -11.97 12.82 29.86
CA LEU A 20 -11.27 12.59 31.13
C LEU A 20 -9.73 12.57 30.99
N GLN A 21 -9.22 11.97 29.90
CA GLN A 21 -7.77 11.87 29.65
C GLN A 21 -7.49 11.72 28.15
N ARG A 22 -6.47 12.42 27.65
CA ARG A 22 -5.99 12.33 26.26
C ARG A 22 -4.77 11.42 26.15
N LYS A 23 -4.48 10.96 24.93
CA LYS A 23 -3.27 10.18 24.60
C LYS A 23 -3.08 8.96 25.51
N ILE A 24 -4.17 8.22 25.76
CA ILE A 24 -4.15 7.01 26.60
C ILE A 24 -3.59 5.77 25.89
N ALA A 25 -3.18 5.89 24.63
CA ALA A 25 -2.58 4.80 23.88
C ALA A 25 -1.25 4.39 24.51
N ASN A 26 -1.02 3.09 24.62
CA ASN A 26 0.23 2.50 25.10
C ASN A 26 1.39 2.60 24.09
N GLN A 27 1.07 2.87 22.82
CA GLN A 27 2.04 3.09 21.75
C GLN A 27 1.88 4.50 21.19
N ALA A 28 2.97 5.27 21.22
CA ALA A 28 2.98 6.62 20.66
C ALA A 28 2.92 6.64 19.13
N ILE A 29 3.46 5.60 18.50
CA ILE A 29 3.49 5.44 17.05
C ILE A 29 2.43 4.40 16.68
N ASN A 30 1.26 4.87 16.25
CA ASN A 30 0.16 4.03 15.78
C ASN A 30 -0.46 4.70 14.56
N PHE A 31 -0.27 4.10 13.39
CA PHE A 31 -0.77 4.62 12.13
C PHE A 31 -1.71 3.61 11.48
N THR A 32 -2.79 4.11 10.91
CA THR A 32 -3.67 3.32 10.03
C THR A 32 -3.44 3.78 8.60
N ARG A 33 -3.01 2.85 7.74
CA ARG A 33 -2.86 3.11 6.31
C ARG A 33 -4.21 2.96 5.61
N PHE A 34 -4.64 4.00 4.92
CA PHE A 34 -5.85 3.99 4.09
C PHE A 34 -5.48 3.98 2.61
N LEU A 35 -6.29 3.30 1.79
CA LEU A 35 -6.19 3.31 0.34
C LEU A 35 -7.45 3.93 -0.26
N ILE A 36 -7.27 4.92 -1.14
CA ILE A 36 -8.38 5.53 -1.87
C ILE A 36 -8.57 4.77 -3.18
N VAL A 37 -9.73 4.13 -3.34
CA VAL A 37 -10.03 3.31 -4.52
C VAL A 37 -10.96 4.03 -5.50
N SER A 38 -10.76 3.80 -6.79
CA SER A 38 -11.58 4.34 -7.88
C SER A 38 -11.99 3.21 -8.82
N ARG A 39 -13.19 3.31 -9.40
CA ARG A 39 -13.64 2.37 -10.44
C ARG A 39 -12.84 2.49 -11.74
N LYS A 40 -12.33 3.69 -12.05
CA LYS A 40 -11.51 3.95 -13.24
C LYS A 40 -10.06 4.12 -12.84
N ALA A 41 -9.18 3.44 -13.55
CA ALA A 41 -7.74 3.61 -13.42
C ALA A 41 -7.34 5.07 -13.63
N ARG A 42 -6.51 5.61 -12.74
CA ARG A 42 -5.94 6.95 -12.87
C ARG A 42 -4.48 6.83 -13.28
N LYS A 43 -4.04 7.68 -14.20
CA LYS A 43 -2.63 7.77 -14.57
C LYS A 43 -1.86 8.48 -13.46
N VAL A 44 -0.71 7.92 -13.11
CA VAL A 44 0.25 8.52 -12.17
C VAL A 44 1.46 8.97 -12.97
N SER A 45 1.92 10.20 -12.74
CA SER A 45 3.09 10.72 -13.43
C SER A 45 4.33 9.91 -13.07
N LYS A 46 5.20 9.61 -14.05
CA LYS A 46 6.50 8.98 -13.82
C LYS A 46 7.45 9.83 -12.97
N GLN A 47 7.14 11.12 -12.81
CA GLN A 47 7.92 12.06 -12.01
C GLN A 47 7.68 11.89 -10.50
N LEU A 48 6.65 11.13 -10.10
CA LEU A 48 6.34 10.90 -8.70
C LEU A 48 6.78 9.50 -8.28
N PRO A 49 7.47 9.36 -7.12
CA PRO A 49 7.60 8.06 -6.46
C PRO A 49 6.23 7.42 -6.36
N SER A 50 6.11 6.17 -6.79
CA SER A 50 4.83 5.49 -6.92
C SER A 50 4.91 4.10 -6.31
N LYS A 51 3.81 3.64 -5.73
CA LYS A 51 3.63 2.25 -5.33
C LYS A 51 2.61 1.59 -6.26
N THR A 52 2.83 0.31 -6.58
CA THR A 52 1.89 -0.50 -7.36
C THR A 52 1.43 -1.68 -6.51
N SER A 53 0.11 -1.81 -6.34
CA SER A 53 -0.48 -2.92 -5.61
C SER A 53 -0.95 -4.00 -6.58
N LEU A 54 -0.65 -5.25 -6.26
CA LEU A 54 -1.03 -6.42 -7.05
C LEU A 54 -1.50 -7.58 -6.16
N VAL A 55 -2.28 -8.47 -6.78
CA VAL A 55 -2.65 -9.77 -6.22
C VAL A 55 -2.11 -10.83 -7.16
N ILE A 56 -1.42 -11.83 -6.61
CA ILE A 56 -0.99 -13.01 -7.36
C ILE A 56 -1.48 -14.27 -6.65
N SER A 57 -1.74 -15.33 -7.42
CA SER A 57 -1.68 -16.69 -6.90
C SER A 57 -0.40 -17.35 -7.37
N THR A 58 0.11 -18.29 -6.58
CA THR A 58 1.28 -19.09 -6.94
C THR A 58 0.86 -20.53 -7.18
N GLY A 59 1.64 -21.26 -7.98
CA GLY A 59 1.46 -22.70 -8.14
C GLY A 59 1.65 -23.49 -6.84
N GLN A 60 1.27 -24.77 -6.86
CA GLN A 60 1.41 -25.69 -5.72
C GLN A 60 2.81 -26.31 -5.58
N LYS A 61 3.79 -25.86 -6.38
CA LYS A 61 5.15 -26.40 -6.32
C LYS A 61 5.94 -25.70 -5.21
N ALA A 62 6.77 -26.45 -4.51
CA ALA A 62 7.72 -25.88 -3.56
C ALA A 62 8.56 -24.80 -4.27
N GLY A 63 8.71 -23.63 -3.64
CA GLY A 63 9.44 -22.50 -4.20
C GLY A 63 8.63 -21.54 -5.07
N SER A 64 7.37 -21.84 -5.43
CA SER A 64 6.61 -21.00 -6.37
C SER A 64 6.50 -19.52 -5.97
N LEU A 65 6.36 -19.22 -4.67
CA LEU A 65 6.40 -17.84 -4.18
C LEU A 65 7.81 -17.25 -4.28
N ALA A 66 8.84 -18.02 -3.94
CA ALA A 66 10.22 -17.56 -4.02
C ALA A 66 10.60 -17.21 -5.48
N ASP A 67 10.17 -18.02 -6.45
CA ASP A 67 10.38 -17.74 -7.87
C ASP A 67 9.73 -16.42 -8.30
N ALA A 68 8.49 -16.17 -7.85
CA ALA A 68 7.79 -14.90 -8.10
C ALA A 68 8.51 -13.71 -7.44
N LEU A 69 8.94 -13.84 -6.19
CA LEU A 69 9.68 -12.80 -5.47
C LEU A 69 11.07 -12.54 -6.07
N TYR A 70 11.66 -13.56 -6.68
CA TYR A 70 12.98 -13.47 -7.30
C TYR A 70 12.97 -12.54 -8.52
N LEU A 71 11.87 -12.47 -9.28
CA LEU A 71 11.73 -11.54 -10.41
C LEU A 71 11.88 -10.07 -9.95
N PHE A 72 11.24 -9.70 -8.84
CA PHE A 72 11.40 -8.36 -8.28
C PHE A 72 12.83 -8.10 -7.79
N LYS A 73 13.46 -9.10 -7.16
CA LYS A 73 14.84 -9.01 -6.72
C LYS A 73 15.81 -8.78 -7.89
N GLN A 74 15.63 -9.50 -9.00
CA GLN A 74 16.48 -9.35 -10.20
C GLN A 74 16.34 -7.97 -10.84
N ALA A 75 15.16 -7.38 -10.76
CA ALA A 75 14.87 -6.04 -11.27
C ALA A 75 15.17 -4.92 -10.24
N GLU A 76 15.69 -5.27 -9.07
CA GLU A 76 15.96 -4.34 -7.96
C GLU A 76 14.71 -3.52 -7.55
N ILE A 77 13.52 -4.12 -7.63
CA ILE A 77 12.24 -3.53 -7.25
C ILE A 77 11.92 -3.87 -5.79
N PRO A 78 11.87 -2.88 -4.87
CA PRO A 78 11.52 -3.11 -3.48
C PRO A 78 10.07 -3.56 -3.30
N LEU A 79 9.86 -4.53 -2.41
CA LEU A 79 8.54 -4.86 -1.88
C LEU A 79 8.32 -4.12 -0.56
N THR A 80 7.21 -3.40 -0.46
CA THR A 80 6.80 -2.69 0.76
C THR A 80 5.69 -3.41 1.51
N LYS A 81 5.05 -4.39 0.88
CA LYS A 81 4.03 -5.25 1.50
C LYS A 81 4.04 -6.63 0.86
N LEU A 82 3.89 -7.66 1.69
CA LEU A 82 3.62 -9.04 1.28
C LEU A 82 2.71 -9.71 2.33
N GLU A 83 1.48 -10.00 1.95
CA GLU A 83 0.51 -10.68 2.82
C GLU A 83 -0.13 -11.87 2.11
N SER A 84 -0.13 -13.05 2.75
CA SER A 84 -0.89 -14.21 2.30
C SER A 84 -2.34 -14.14 2.79
N ARG A 85 -3.28 -14.57 1.95
CA ARG A 85 -4.69 -14.73 2.30
C ARG A 85 -5.21 -16.04 1.70
N PRO A 86 -5.94 -16.86 2.50
CA PRO A 86 -6.57 -18.07 1.96
C PRO A 86 -7.71 -17.70 1.01
N VAL A 87 -7.88 -18.48 -0.06
CA VAL A 87 -9.02 -18.32 -0.97
C VAL A 87 -10.23 -19.08 -0.42
N ALA A 88 -11.34 -18.37 -0.21
CA ALA A 88 -12.59 -18.98 0.24
C ALA A 88 -13.10 -19.98 -0.79
N GLY A 89 -13.30 -21.24 -0.38
CA GLY A 89 -13.79 -22.31 -1.25
C GLY A 89 -12.72 -23.16 -1.94
N ASN A 90 -11.43 -22.76 -1.88
CA ASN A 90 -10.33 -23.56 -2.39
C ASN A 90 -9.13 -23.52 -1.44
N ALA A 91 -9.09 -24.46 -0.48
CA ALA A 91 -8.11 -24.47 0.62
C ALA A 91 -6.65 -24.56 0.17
N TRP A 92 -6.41 -25.05 -1.06
CA TRP A 92 -5.07 -25.24 -1.60
C TRP A 92 -4.54 -23.98 -2.29
N GLU A 93 -5.42 -23.10 -2.80
CA GLU A 93 -5.00 -21.86 -3.46
C GLU A 93 -4.72 -20.76 -2.44
N GLN A 94 -3.51 -20.21 -2.51
CA GLN A 94 -3.08 -19.07 -1.70
C GLN A 94 -2.95 -17.85 -2.60
N MET A 95 -3.54 -16.73 -2.17
CA MET A 95 -3.37 -15.44 -2.80
C MET A 95 -2.39 -14.60 -1.98
N PHE A 96 -1.52 -13.90 -2.67
CA PHE A 96 -0.59 -12.96 -2.08
C PHE A 96 -0.94 -11.55 -2.53
N TYR A 97 -1.07 -10.65 -1.58
CA TYR A 97 -1.23 -9.21 -1.80
C TYR A 97 0.14 -8.58 -1.64
N LEU A 98 0.57 -7.86 -2.67
CA LEU A 98 1.87 -7.23 -2.71
C LEU A 98 1.73 -5.75 -2.99
N ASP A 99 2.59 -4.95 -2.37
CA ASP A 99 2.88 -3.59 -2.80
C ASP A 99 4.35 -3.54 -3.18
N ILE A 100 4.64 -3.01 -4.37
CA ILE A 100 5.99 -2.75 -4.87
C ILE A 100 6.22 -1.26 -5.03
N GLU A 101 7.46 -0.82 -4.89
CA GLU A 101 7.86 0.52 -5.31
C GLU A 101 8.13 0.52 -6.82
N GLY A 102 7.40 1.34 -7.56
CA GLY A 102 7.51 1.41 -9.00
C GLY A 102 6.20 1.83 -9.65
N ASN A 103 6.31 2.63 -10.71
CA ASN A 103 5.16 3.04 -11.51
C ASN A 103 4.89 2.01 -12.62
N ILE A 104 3.62 1.65 -12.83
CA ILE A 104 3.22 0.73 -13.92
C ILE A 104 3.56 1.25 -15.32
N SER A 105 3.92 2.52 -15.48
CA SER A 105 4.36 3.07 -16.77
C SER A 105 5.85 2.85 -17.03
N GLU A 106 6.63 2.40 -16.04
CA GLU A 106 8.05 2.08 -16.17
C GLU A 106 8.25 0.75 -16.89
N GLU A 107 9.26 0.69 -17.75
CA GLU A 107 9.54 -0.50 -18.56
C GLU A 107 10.00 -1.67 -17.69
N THR A 108 10.85 -1.41 -16.71
CA THR A 108 11.30 -2.41 -15.73
C THR A 108 10.13 -3.05 -14.98
N VAL A 109 9.18 -2.24 -14.51
CA VAL A 109 7.98 -2.72 -13.80
C VAL A 109 7.11 -3.56 -14.74
N ASN A 110 6.85 -3.09 -15.97
CA ASN A 110 6.06 -3.86 -16.94
C ASN A 110 6.71 -5.21 -17.27
N SER A 111 8.02 -5.23 -17.51
CA SER A 111 8.73 -6.48 -17.83
C SER A 111 8.60 -7.51 -16.70
N VAL A 112 8.67 -7.07 -15.44
CA VAL A 112 8.48 -7.97 -14.29
C VAL A 112 7.03 -8.45 -14.18
N LEU A 113 6.05 -7.58 -14.42
CA LEU A 113 4.63 -7.96 -14.46
C LEU A 113 4.34 -8.98 -15.57
N ASP A 114 4.96 -8.82 -16.74
CA ASP A 114 4.83 -9.77 -17.84
C ASP A 114 5.44 -11.13 -17.46
N SER A 115 6.64 -11.15 -16.89
CA SER A 115 7.25 -12.39 -16.37
C SER A 115 6.43 -13.06 -15.27
N LEU A 116 5.78 -12.27 -14.39
CA LEU A 116 4.87 -12.80 -13.37
C LEU A 116 3.65 -13.46 -13.99
N ASN A 117 3.06 -12.86 -15.04
CA ASN A 117 1.91 -13.45 -15.75
C ASN A 117 2.23 -14.82 -16.36
N GLU A 118 3.49 -15.09 -16.70
CA GLU A 118 3.90 -16.38 -17.26
C GLU A 118 3.98 -17.50 -16.21
N ILE A 119 4.34 -17.17 -14.96
CA ILE A 119 4.60 -18.16 -13.90
C ILE A 119 3.48 -18.25 -12.85
N CYS A 120 2.69 -17.17 -12.68
CA CYS A 120 1.59 -17.11 -11.74
C CYS A 120 0.28 -17.53 -12.43
N PRO A 121 -0.46 -18.52 -11.91
CA PRO A 121 -1.76 -18.91 -12.46
C PRO A 121 -2.78 -17.77 -12.50
N PHE A 122 -2.63 -16.80 -11.59
CA PHE A 122 -3.44 -15.59 -11.55
C PHE A 122 -2.55 -14.42 -11.15
N MET A 123 -2.67 -13.32 -11.87
CA MET A 123 -2.17 -12.02 -11.44
C MET A 123 -3.20 -10.93 -11.78
N LYS A 124 -3.34 -9.97 -10.87
CA LYS A 124 -4.10 -8.75 -11.11
C LYS A 124 -3.42 -7.55 -10.47
N VAL A 125 -3.17 -6.53 -11.28
CA VAL A 125 -2.83 -5.19 -10.78
C VAL A 125 -4.10 -4.55 -10.21
N LEU A 126 -4.04 -4.12 -8.95
CA LEU A 126 -5.13 -3.42 -8.28
C LEU A 126 -5.08 -1.91 -8.53
N GLY A 127 -3.87 -1.36 -8.67
CA GLY A 127 -3.67 0.05 -9.00
C GLY A 127 -2.23 0.52 -8.80
N CYS A 128 -1.92 1.65 -9.41
CA CYS A 128 -0.69 2.41 -9.21
C CYS A 128 -1.07 3.78 -8.64
N TYR A 129 -0.37 4.23 -7.60
CA TYR A 129 -0.65 5.47 -6.88
C TYR A 129 0.65 6.12 -6.39
N PRO A 130 0.68 7.45 -6.18
CA PRO A 130 1.84 8.12 -5.58
C PRO A 130 2.16 7.53 -4.21
N SER A 131 3.46 7.39 -3.91
CA SER A 131 3.93 7.01 -2.59
C SER A 131 3.57 8.10 -1.56
N ASP A 132 3.33 7.68 -0.33
CA ASP A 132 3.25 8.54 0.84
C ASP A 132 4.62 9.09 1.27
N ASP A 133 5.71 8.41 0.88
CA ASP A 133 7.10 8.84 1.06
C ASP A 133 7.52 9.88 0.01
N LEU A 134 6.80 11.01 -0.07
CA LEU A 134 7.25 12.14 -0.86
C LEU A 134 8.34 12.90 -0.09
N PRO A 135 9.54 13.10 -0.67
CA PRO A 135 10.53 13.98 -0.05
C PRO A 135 9.93 15.38 0.09
N GLU A 136 10.18 16.03 1.23
CA GLU A 136 9.75 17.40 1.46
C GLU A 136 10.23 18.27 0.29
N THR A 137 9.29 18.91 -0.40
CA THR A 137 9.65 19.83 -1.49
C THR A 137 10.17 21.11 -0.86
N GLU A 138 11.46 21.40 -1.02
CA GLU A 138 11.99 22.73 -0.71
C GLU A 138 11.34 23.75 -1.65
N VAL A 139 10.39 24.52 -1.12
CA VAL A 139 9.82 25.64 -1.84
C VAL A 139 10.88 26.74 -1.87
N ALA A 140 11.43 27.03 -3.03
CA ALA A 140 12.27 28.20 -3.23
C ALA A 140 11.44 29.46 -2.89
N VAL A 141 11.66 30.03 -1.72
CA VAL A 141 11.06 31.30 -1.32
C VAL A 141 11.62 32.38 -2.24
N ASN A 142 10.83 32.77 -3.23
CA ASN A 142 11.21 33.85 -4.13
C ASN A 142 10.96 35.17 -3.39
N GLU A 143 11.98 35.72 -2.74
CA GLU A 143 11.93 36.98 -1.95
C GLU A 143 11.45 38.21 -2.75
N LYS A 144 11.25 38.08 -4.06
CA LYS A 144 10.74 39.14 -4.94
C LYS A 144 9.24 39.42 -4.85
N ILE A 145 8.46 38.65 -4.08
CA ILE A 145 7.00 38.87 -3.94
C ILE A 145 6.66 39.76 -2.73
N LEU A 146 7.63 40.15 -1.90
CA LEU A 146 7.43 41.02 -0.72
C LEU A 146 7.95 42.46 -0.87
N LYS A 147 8.07 42.99 -2.09
CA LYS A 147 8.34 44.42 -2.33
C LYS A 147 7.26 45.07 -3.17
#